data_AF-A0A7J8Q9E9-F1
#
_entry.id   AF-A0A7J8Q9E9-F1
#
_cell.length_a   1.000
_cell.length_b   1.000
_cell.length_c   1.000
_cell.angle_alpha   90.00
_cell.angle_beta   90.00
_cell.angle_gamma   90.00
#
_symmetry.space_group_name_H-M   'P 1'
#
loop_
_entity.id
_entity.type
_entity.pdbx_description
1 polymer ?
#
loop_
_entity_poly.entity_id
_entity_poly.type
_entity_poly.pdbx_seq_one_letter_code
_entity_poly.pdbx_strand_id
1 'polypeptide(L)'
;MENSAKKMNSENKYRTIAVTVTPFIILGGICIGLGWRYVSRAWNRKPKPKLARSMSFSALHGGKLAFERLVDYHNYGGKSTNIDADIKKLEELLADEHPRFKEIQRVLARLEMSRKEDEAMEVLNKALEKARKQGKPHEVYELEILLAELYIYKGDVQQALNCKCLVEDGGDSDARRPLYKVIKL
;
A
#
# COMPACT_ATOMS: atom_id res chain seq x y z
N MET A 1 28.19 -52.78 56.10
CA MET A 1 27.01 -51.89 56.15
C MET A 1 27.26 -50.52 55.51
N GLU A 2 28.50 -50.01 55.40
CA GLU A 2 28.80 -48.69 54.81
C GLU A 2 28.46 -48.54 53.31
N ASN A 3 28.54 -49.61 52.51
CA ASN A 3 28.32 -49.51 51.06
C ASN A 3 26.84 -49.29 50.67
N SER A 4 25.89 -49.79 51.45
CA SER A 4 24.45 -49.57 51.18
C SER A 4 24.00 -48.15 51.52
N ALA A 5 24.54 -47.56 52.61
CA ALA A 5 24.23 -46.19 53.00
C ALA A 5 24.75 -45.16 51.99
N LYS A 6 25.95 -45.39 51.44
CA LYS A 6 26.53 -44.53 50.38
C LYS A 6 25.69 -44.57 49.09
N LYS A 7 25.23 -45.76 48.68
CA LYS A 7 24.39 -45.94 47.49
C LYS A 7 23.02 -45.25 47.61
N MET A 8 22.34 -45.40 48.75
CA MET A 8 21.06 -44.72 49.01
C MET A 8 21.20 -43.19 49.02
N ASN A 9 22.30 -42.66 49.56
CA ASN A 9 22.52 -41.21 49.60
C ASN A 9 22.80 -40.65 48.19
N SER A 10 23.54 -41.37 47.33
CA SER A 10 23.76 -40.96 45.93
C SER A 10 22.49 -40.98 45.08
N GLU A 11 21.61 -41.98 45.26
CA GLU A 11 20.34 -42.06 44.56
C GLU A 11 19.37 -40.96 44.98
N ASN A 12 19.32 -40.64 46.28
CA ASN A 12 18.51 -39.53 46.78
C ASN A 12 19.03 -38.18 46.27
N LYS A 13 20.34 -37.93 46.27
CA LYS A 13 20.91 -36.70 45.70
C LYS A 13 20.61 -36.57 44.20
N TYR A 14 20.75 -37.65 43.43
CA TYR A 14 20.42 -37.64 42.01
C TYR A 14 18.93 -37.39 41.76
N ARG A 15 18.04 -38.02 42.56
CA ARG A 15 16.60 -37.75 42.51
C ARG A 15 16.26 -36.31 42.88
N THR A 16 16.88 -35.74 43.91
CA THR A 16 16.66 -34.35 44.30
C THR A 16 17.13 -33.39 43.20
N ILE A 17 18.30 -33.62 42.61
CA ILE A 17 18.81 -32.79 41.50
C ILE A 17 17.95 -32.96 40.24
N ALA A 18 17.51 -34.18 39.92
CA ALA A 18 16.64 -34.43 38.78
C ALA A 18 15.27 -33.74 38.94
N VAL A 19 14.68 -33.74 40.14
CA VAL A 19 13.39 -33.10 40.44
C VAL A 19 13.49 -31.58 40.41
N THR A 20 14.60 -30.98 40.83
CA THR A 20 14.75 -29.51 40.82
C THR A 20 15.14 -28.97 39.45
N VAL A 21 15.96 -29.67 38.67
CA VAL A 21 16.52 -29.14 37.41
C VAL A 21 15.60 -29.35 36.21
N THR A 22 14.80 -30.42 36.19
CA THR A 22 13.87 -30.73 35.08
C THR A 22 12.84 -29.63 34.78
N PRO A 23 12.17 -28.96 35.74
CA PRO A 23 11.20 -27.91 35.42
C PRO A 23 11.83 -26.67 34.77
N PHE A 24 13.09 -26.33 35.11
CA PHE A 24 13.79 -25.19 34.51
C PHE A 24 14.16 -25.45 33.04
N ILE A 25 14.52 -26.69 32.70
CA ILE A 25 14.82 -27.07 31.30
C ILE A 25 13.54 -26.99 30.45
N ILE A 26 12.41 -27.46 30.99
CA ILE A 26 11.13 -27.43 30.28
C ILE A 26 10.64 -25.98 30.09
N LEU A 27 10.66 -25.16 31.13
CA LEU A 27 10.27 -23.74 31.06
C LEU A 27 11.21 -22.94 30.13
N GLY A 28 12.51 -23.18 30.19
CA GLY A 28 13.50 -22.55 29.30
C GLY A 28 13.25 -22.89 27.83
N GLY A 29 13.00 -24.17 27.52
CA GLY A 29 12.68 -24.62 26.16
C GLY A 29 11.40 -23.99 25.60
N ILE A 30 10.36 -23.86 26.42
CA ILE A 30 9.10 -23.22 26.03
C ILE A 30 9.30 -21.72 25.76
N CYS A 31 10.03 -21.01 26.63
CA CYS A 31 10.29 -19.58 26.46
C CYS A 31 11.12 -19.28 25.20
N ILE A 32 12.15 -20.08 24.93
CA ILE A 32 12.98 -19.93 23.73
C ILE A 32 12.17 -20.26 22.48
N GLY A 33 11.39 -21.35 22.49
CA GLY A 33 10.54 -21.74 21.37
C GLY A 33 9.45 -20.71 21.05
N LEU A 34 8.78 -20.16 22.07
CA LEU A 34 7.77 -19.11 21.89
C LEU A 34 8.40 -17.79 21.42
N GLY A 35 9.55 -17.41 21.98
CA GLY A 35 10.31 -16.24 21.55
C GLY A 35 10.76 -16.34 20.09
N TRP A 36 11.33 -17.48 19.71
CA TRP A 36 11.76 -17.73 18.32
C TRP A 36 10.57 -17.77 17.36
N ARG A 37 9.43 -18.34 17.77
CA ARG A 37 8.19 -18.33 16.98
C ARG A 37 7.60 -16.93 16.84
N TYR A 38 7.72 -16.08 17.86
CA TYR A 38 7.28 -14.68 17.79
C TYR A 38 8.19 -13.85 16.87
N VAL A 39 9.50 -13.96 17.03
CA VAL A 39 10.51 -13.25 16.22
C VAL A 39 10.49 -13.72 14.76
N SER A 40 10.43 -15.03 14.50
CA SER A 40 10.30 -15.56 13.14
C SER A 40 8.99 -15.14 12.46
N ARG A 41 7.89 -15.02 13.22
CA ARG A 41 6.62 -14.53 12.70
C ARG A 41 6.63 -13.01 12.49
N ALA A 42 7.42 -12.25 13.24
CA ALA A 42 7.65 -10.83 12.99
C ALA A 42 8.58 -10.60 11.79
N TRP A 43 9.62 -11.41 11.64
CA TRP A 43 10.57 -11.34 10.53
C TRP A 43 9.96 -11.81 9.20
N ASN A 44 9.11 -12.85 9.24
CA ASN A 44 8.40 -13.37 8.06
C ASN A 44 7.05 -12.69 7.81
N ARG A 45 6.69 -11.64 8.56
CA ARG A 45 5.54 -10.81 8.22
C ARG A 45 5.90 -10.02 6.96
N LYS A 46 5.42 -10.49 5.80
CA LYS A 46 5.29 -9.63 4.62
C LYS A 46 4.56 -8.35 5.07
N PRO A 47 5.02 -7.15 4.67
CA PRO A 47 4.32 -5.93 4.99
C PRO A 47 2.86 -6.12 4.60
N LYS A 48 1.94 -6.00 5.56
CA LYS A 48 0.52 -6.03 5.25
C LYS A 48 0.30 -4.95 4.18
N PRO A 49 -0.40 -5.24 3.07
CA PRO A 49 -0.79 -4.17 2.16
C PRO A 49 -1.50 -3.13 3.03
N LYS A 50 -1.02 -1.88 2.99
CA LYS A 50 -1.61 -0.79 3.78
C LYS A 50 -3.05 -0.63 3.31
N LEU A 51 -3.97 -1.32 3.99
CA LEU A 51 -5.41 -1.36 3.70
C LEU A 51 -6.02 0.06 3.73
N ALA A 52 -5.36 0.98 4.44
CA ALA A 52 -5.69 2.39 4.48
C ALA A 52 -5.46 3.15 3.15
N ARG A 53 -4.54 2.68 2.27
CA ARG A 53 -4.16 3.45 1.07
C ARG A 53 -5.20 3.32 -0.05
N SER A 54 -5.76 2.14 -0.29
CA SER A 54 -6.80 1.97 -1.33
C SER A 54 -8.12 2.67 -0.99
N MET A 55 -8.39 2.90 0.31
CA MET A 55 -9.56 3.64 0.82
C MET A 55 -9.46 5.16 0.60
N SER A 56 -8.26 5.71 0.33
CA SER A 56 -8.04 7.16 0.21
C SER A 56 -8.66 7.79 -1.05
N PHE A 57 -8.81 7.03 -2.14
CA PHE A 57 -9.46 7.51 -3.36
C PHE A 57 -10.97 7.65 -3.23
N SER A 58 -11.61 6.80 -2.41
CA SER A 58 -13.02 6.99 -2.06
C SER A 58 -13.25 8.23 -1.21
N ALA A 59 -12.21 8.79 -0.58
CA ALA A 59 -12.30 10.07 0.11
C ALA A 59 -12.14 11.26 -0.83
N LEU A 60 -11.44 11.09 -1.96
CA LEU A 60 -11.32 12.12 -3.00
C LEU A 60 -12.57 12.24 -3.86
N HIS A 61 -13.31 11.14 -4.02
CA HIS A 61 -14.47 11.10 -4.90
C HIS A 61 -15.75 10.78 -4.14
N GLY A 62 -16.81 11.53 -4.44
CA GLY A 62 -18.16 11.22 -3.98
C GLY A 62 -18.95 10.37 -4.97
N GLY A 63 -20.07 9.81 -4.52
CA GLY A 63 -21.11 9.25 -5.39
C GLY A 63 -20.69 7.99 -6.17
N LYS A 64 -21.01 7.95 -7.47
CA LYS A 64 -20.87 6.74 -8.33
C LYS A 64 -19.43 6.25 -8.44
N LEU A 65 -18.44 7.14 -8.52
CA LEU A 65 -17.03 6.76 -8.67
C LEU A 65 -16.48 6.09 -7.39
N ALA A 66 -16.88 6.58 -6.22
CA ALA A 66 -16.57 5.97 -4.93
C ALA A 66 -17.16 4.54 -4.82
N PHE A 67 -18.40 4.36 -5.30
CA PHE A 67 -19.06 3.06 -5.31
C PHE A 67 -18.41 2.09 -6.30
N GLU A 68 -18.15 2.52 -7.54
CA GLU A 68 -17.43 1.71 -8.54
C GLU A 68 -16.09 1.23 -8.00
N ARG A 69 -15.38 2.09 -7.26
CA ARG A 69 -14.13 1.71 -6.61
C ARG A 69 -14.31 0.66 -5.51
N LEU A 70 -15.35 0.78 -4.69
CA LEU A 70 -15.66 -0.23 -3.67
C LEU A 70 -15.90 -1.60 -4.33
N VAL A 71 -16.65 -1.61 -5.43
CA VAL A 71 -16.90 -2.79 -6.25
C VAL A 71 -15.61 -3.32 -6.86
N ASP A 72 -14.79 -2.46 -7.47
CA ASP A 72 -13.50 -2.83 -8.05
C ASP A 72 -12.55 -3.39 -6.99
N TYR A 73 -12.51 -2.83 -5.79
CA TYR A 73 -11.72 -3.34 -4.67
C TYR A 73 -12.19 -4.72 -4.20
N HIS A 74 -13.51 -4.91 -4.11
CA HIS A 74 -14.09 -6.20 -3.73
C HIS A 74 -13.82 -7.27 -4.78
N ASN A 75 -13.98 -6.92 -6.06
CA ASN A 75 -13.69 -7.78 -7.20
C ASN A 75 -12.18 -8.07 -7.32
N TYR A 76 -11.33 -7.10 -6.98
CA TYR A 76 -9.89 -7.25 -6.94
C TYR A 76 -9.51 -8.35 -5.96
N GLY A 77 -10.03 -8.34 -4.73
CA GLY A 77 -9.86 -9.45 -3.77
C GLY A 77 -8.40 -9.84 -3.49
N GLY A 78 -7.42 -8.98 -3.82
CA GLY A 78 -5.99 -9.28 -3.77
C GLY A 78 -5.45 -10.12 -4.94
N LYS A 79 -6.24 -10.37 -6.00
CA LYS A 79 -5.81 -11.05 -7.24
C LYS A 79 -5.07 -10.07 -8.14
N SER A 80 -4.01 -10.54 -8.81
CA SER A 80 -3.29 -9.73 -9.79
C SER A 80 -4.22 -9.35 -10.94
N THR A 81 -4.49 -8.05 -11.14
CA THR A 81 -4.96 -7.58 -12.44
C THR A 81 -3.84 -7.82 -13.46
N ASN A 82 -4.20 -7.90 -14.74
CA ASN A 82 -3.19 -7.91 -15.79
C ASN A 82 -2.62 -6.49 -15.90
N ILE A 83 -1.54 -6.23 -15.15
CA ILE A 83 -0.88 -4.94 -15.06
C ILE A 83 -0.47 -4.43 -16.44
N ASP A 84 0.09 -5.31 -17.27
CA ASP A 84 0.52 -4.96 -18.63
C ASP A 84 -0.69 -4.53 -19.48
N ALA A 85 -1.85 -5.17 -19.29
CA ALA A 85 -3.08 -4.77 -19.95
C ALA A 85 -3.60 -3.42 -19.45
N ASP A 86 -3.51 -3.13 -18.14
CA ASP A 86 -3.91 -1.85 -17.57
C ASP A 86 -2.99 -0.70 -18.04
N ILE A 87 -1.67 -0.92 -18.08
CA ILE A 87 -0.70 0.06 -18.63
C ILE A 87 -0.97 0.29 -20.11
N LYS A 88 -1.10 -0.77 -20.91
CA LYS A 88 -1.44 -0.64 -22.33
C LYS A 88 -2.76 0.11 -22.51
N LYS A 89 -3.76 -0.17 -21.67
CA LYS A 89 -5.05 0.52 -21.75
C LYS A 89 -4.93 2.00 -21.42
N LEU A 90 -4.08 2.36 -20.44
CA LEU A 90 -3.78 3.74 -20.11
C LEU A 90 -3.14 4.46 -21.31
N GLU A 91 -2.15 3.84 -21.95
CA GLU A 91 -1.50 4.39 -23.15
C GLU A 91 -2.49 4.60 -24.30
N GLU A 92 -3.37 3.62 -24.57
CA GLU A 92 -4.42 3.73 -25.59
C GLU A 92 -5.35 4.94 -25.31
N LEU A 93 -5.85 5.06 -24.08
CA LEU A 93 -6.78 6.14 -23.70
C LEU A 93 -6.13 7.53 -23.75
N LEU A 94 -4.82 7.62 -23.53
CA LEU A 94 -4.06 8.86 -23.62
C LEU A 94 -3.63 9.19 -25.06
N ALA A 95 -3.66 8.21 -25.96
CA ALA A 95 -3.39 8.41 -27.38
C ALA A 95 -4.63 8.87 -28.17
N ASP A 96 -5.83 8.64 -27.63
CA ASP A 96 -7.10 9.11 -28.20
C ASP A 96 -7.08 10.63 -28.45
N GLU A 97 -7.69 11.08 -29.55
CA GLU A 97 -7.76 12.51 -29.90
C GLU A 97 -8.46 13.34 -28.83
N HIS A 98 -9.46 12.73 -28.17
CA HIS A 98 -10.24 13.30 -27.08
C HIS A 98 -10.17 12.35 -25.87
N PRO A 99 -9.16 12.50 -24.99
CA PRO A 99 -8.96 11.60 -23.87
C PRO A 99 -10.17 11.53 -22.94
N ARG A 100 -10.64 10.31 -22.67
CA ARG A 100 -11.75 10.08 -21.72
C ARG A 100 -11.22 10.02 -20.30
N PHE A 101 -11.04 11.19 -19.67
CA PHE A 101 -10.41 11.31 -18.35
C PHE A 101 -11.05 10.45 -17.25
N LYS A 102 -12.37 10.27 -17.28
CA LYS A 102 -13.06 9.36 -16.35
C LYS A 102 -12.62 7.90 -16.49
N GLU A 103 -12.37 7.44 -17.71
CA GLU A 103 -11.89 6.08 -17.96
C GLU A 103 -10.42 5.94 -17.58
N ILE A 104 -9.60 6.94 -17.91
CA ILE A 104 -8.20 7.05 -17.48
C ILE A 104 -8.12 6.92 -15.96
N GLN A 105 -8.92 7.70 -15.23
CA GLN A 105 -8.97 7.70 -13.78
C GLN A 105 -9.33 6.32 -13.19
N ARG A 106 -10.24 5.55 -13.83
CA ARG A 106 -10.54 4.16 -13.41
C ARG A 106 -9.37 3.21 -13.65
N VAL A 107 -8.60 3.39 -14.73
CA VAL A 107 -7.39 2.59 -14.98
C VAL A 107 -6.32 2.92 -13.94
N LEU A 108 -6.10 4.21 -13.64
CA LEU A 108 -5.18 4.66 -12.60
C LEU A 108 -5.56 4.10 -11.22
N ALA A 109 -6.85 4.03 -10.90
CA ALA A 109 -7.35 3.40 -9.69
C ALA A 109 -6.92 1.92 -9.58
N ARG A 110 -7.03 1.14 -10.65
CA ARG A 110 -6.59 -0.27 -10.66
C ARG A 110 -5.08 -0.40 -10.55
N LEU A 111 -4.32 0.46 -11.24
CA LEU A 111 -2.87 0.50 -11.13
C LEU A 111 -2.40 0.87 -9.72
N GLU A 112 -3.10 1.77 -9.03
CA GLU A 112 -2.85 2.07 -7.60
C GLU A 112 -3.14 0.85 -6.71
N MET A 113 -4.28 0.18 -6.89
CA MET A 113 -4.60 -1.04 -6.13
C MET A 113 -3.55 -2.13 -6.34
N SER A 114 -2.97 -2.20 -7.54
CA SER A 114 -1.88 -3.11 -7.92
C SER A 114 -0.47 -2.58 -7.62
N ARG A 115 -0.33 -1.43 -6.96
CA ARG A 115 0.97 -0.84 -6.54
C ARG A 115 1.90 -0.47 -7.70
N LYS A 116 1.31 -0.02 -8.80
CA LYS A 116 1.97 0.39 -10.05
C LYS A 116 1.82 1.88 -10.33
N GLU A 117 1.75 2.68 -9.27
CA GLU A 117 1.59 4.13 -9.38
C GLU A 117 2.77 4.80 -10.10
N ASP A 118 3.99 4.29 -9.91
CA ASP A 118 5.20 4.84 -10.53
C ASP A 118 5.20 4.66 -12.05
N GLU A 119 4.81 3.47 -12.53
CA GLU A 119 4.63 3.18 -13.96
C GLU A 119 3.51 4.03 -14.56
N ALA A 120 2.39 4.17 -13.84
CA ALA A 120 1.28 5.01 -14.27
C ALA A 120 1.67 6.50 -14.37
N MET A 121 2.43 7.00 -13.40
CA MET A 121 2.96 8.38 -13.41
C MET A 121 3.93 8.61 -14.55
N GLU A 122 4.76 7.63 -14.92
CA GLU A 122 5.66 7.76 -16.08
C GLU A 122 4.87 7.96 -17.39
N VAL A 123 3.82 7.15 -17.60
CA VAL A 123 2.95 7.26 -18.77
C VAL A 123 2.21 8.61 -18.79
N LEU A 124 1.66 9.04 -17.65
CA LEU A 124 0.99 10.35 -17.54
C LEU A 124 1.93 11.53 -17.81
N ASN A 125 3.15 11.50 -17.29
CA ASN A 125 4.13 12.57 -17.52
C ASN A 125 4.49 12.66 -19.01
N LYS A 126 4.66 11.53 -19.71
CA LYS A 126 4.87 11.52 -21.17
C LYS A 126 3.69 12.16 -21.91
N ALA A 127 2.47 11.82 -21.52
CA ALA A 127 1.26 12.41 -22.10
C ALA A 127 1.15 13.91 -21.81
N LEU A 128 1.49 14.34 -20.60
CA LEU A 128 1.49 15.75 -20.19
C LEU A 128 2.47 16.58 -21.01
N GLU A 129 3.71 16.08 -21.18
CA GLU A 129 4.71 16.75 -22.02
C GLU A 129 4.28 16.85 -23.48
N LYS A 130 3.60 15.81 -24.01
CA LYS A 130 3.01 15.83 -25.34
C LYS A 130 1.90 16.87 -25.45
N ALA A 131 0.96 16.91 -24.49
CA ALA A 131 -0.14 17.87 -24.48
C ALA A 131 0.37 19.33 -24.37
N ARG A 132 1.43 19.57 -23.59
CA ARG A 132 2.10 20.88 -23.51
C ARG A 132 2.68 21.30 -24.85
N LYS A 133 3.42 20.40 -25.53
CA LYS A 133 3.99 20.67 -26.86
C LYS A 133 2.93 20.92 -27.93
N GLN A 134 1.77 20.27 -27.81
CA GLN A 134 0.65 20.44 -28.71
C GLN A 134 -0.23 21.65 -28.39
N GLY A 135 0.07 22.39 -27.31
CA GLY A 135 -0.70 23.57 -26.93
C GLY A 135 -2.14 23.26 -26.54
N LYS A 136 -2.38 22.13 -25.86
CA LYS A 136 -3.71 21.68 -25.43
C LYS A 136 -3.96 21.97 -23.94
N PRO A 137 -4.34 23.21 -23.55
CA PRO A 137 -4.36 23.62 -22.15
C PRO A 137 -5.34 22.83 -21.28
N HIS A 138 -6.51 22.46 -21.81
CA HIS A 138 -7.48 21.67 -21.06
C HIS A 138 -6.96 20.26 -20.75
N GLU A 139 -6.33 19.60 -21.73
CA GLU A 139 -5.72 18.28 -21.50
C GLU A 139 -4.55 18.37 -20.51
N VAL A 140 -3.72 19.42 -20.62
CA VAL A 140 -2.65 19.68 -19.65
C VAL A 140 -3.20 19.78 -18.23
N TYR A 141 -4.26 20.57 -18.04
CA TYR A 141 -4.90 20.74 -16.75
C TYR A 141 -5.43 19.41 -16.17
N GLU A 142 -6.19 18.64 -16.96
CA GLU A 142 -6.74 17.36 -16.50
C GLU A 142 -5.63 16.35 -16.17
N LEU A 143 -4.57 16.29 -16.96
CA LEU A 143 -3.42 15.41 -16.69
C LEU A 143 -2.66 15.83 -15.41
N GLU A 144 -2.51 17.13 -15.16
CA GLU A 144 -1.91 17.62 -13.91
C GLU A 144 -2.77 17.29 -12.69
N ILE A 145 -4.10 17.39 -12.80
CA ILE A 145 -5.02 16.97 -11.74
C ILE A 145 -4.90 15.47 -11.44
N LEU A 146 -4.81 14.63 -12.48
CA LEU A 146 -4.62 13.18 -12.31
C LEU A 146 -3.26 12.84 -11.66
N LEU A 147 -2.21 13.60 -11.98
CA LEU A 147 -0.90 13.45 -11.33
C LEU A 147 -0.96 13.87 -9.85
N ALA A 148 -1.57 15.00 -9.53
CA ALA A 148 -1.75 15.45 -8.15
C ALA A 148 -2.51 14.40 -7.33
N GLU A 149 -3.55 13.83 -7.91
CA GLU A 149 -4.34 12.74 -7.33
C GLU A 149 -3.48 11.49 -7.03
N LEU A 150 -2.63 11.05 -7.96
CA LEU A 150 -1.70 9.94 -7.72
C LEU A 150 -0.66 10.23 -6.65
N TYR A 151 -0.13 11.46 -6.57
CA TYR A 151 0.79 11.87 -5.51
C TYR A 151 0.12 11.80 -4.13
N ILE A 152 -1.13 12.26 -4.00
CA ILE A 152 -1.92 12.12 -2.77
C ILE A 152 -2.03 10.64 -2.38
N TYR A 153 -2.34 9.75 -3.32
CA TYR A 153 -2.43 8.31 -3.04
C TYR A 153 -1.09 7.69 -2.68
N LYS A 154 0.01 8.19 -3.27
CA LYS A 154 1.35 7.77 -2.88
C LYS A 154 1.69 8.13 -1.43
N GLY A 155 0.95 9.08 -0.85
CA GLY A 155 1.25 9.72 0.42
C GLY A 155 2.29 10.83 0.27
N ASP A 156 2.56 11.27 -0.97
CA ASP A 156 3.50 12.35 -1.28
C ASP A 156 2.74 13.67 -1.47
N VAL A 157 2.14 14.13 -0.38
CA VAL A 157 1.27 15.32 -0.38
C VAL A 157 2.05 16.58 -0.79
N GLN A 158 3.34 16.64 -0.47
CA GLN A 158 4.18 17.79 -0.85
C GLN A 158 4.33 17.88 -2.38
N GLN A 159 4.57 16.75 -3.07
CA GLN A 159 4.59 16.75 -4.53
C GLN A 159 3.22 17.09 -5.12
N ALA A 160 2.14 16.59 -4.54
CA ALA A 160 0.79 16.93 -4.99
C ALA A 160 0.53 18.45 -4.92
N LEU A 161 0.87 19.09 -3.80
CA LEU A 161 0.68 20.54 -3.61
C LEU A 161 1.55 21.40 -4.54
N ASN A 162 2.65 20.85 -5.04
CA ASN A 162 3.52 21.50 -6.01
C ASN A 162 3.05 21.33 -7.46
N CYS A 163 2.00 20.55 -7.73
CA CYS A 163 1.41 20.48 -9.07
C CYS A 163 0.85 21.85 -9.47
N LYS A 164 1.18 22.30 -10.69
CA LYS A 164 0.80 23.63 -11.19
C LYS A 164 -0.71 23.88 -11.12
N CYS A 165 -1.50 22.87 -11.49
CA CYS A 165 -2.96 22.89 -11.36
C CYS A 165 -3.48 23.25 -9.95
N LEU A 166 -2.71 23.00 -8.89
CA LEU A 166 -3.04 23.38 -7.51
C LEU A 166 -2.41 24.73 -7.12
N VAL A 167 -1.18 25.02 -7.56
CA VAL A 167 -0.47 26.27 -7.22
C VAL A 167 -1.09 27.49 -7.89
N GLU A 168 -1.35 27.44 -9.20
CA GLU A 168 -1.79 28.59 -9.99
C GLU A 168 -3.26 28.91 -9.72
N ASP A 169 -3.60 30.17 -9.42
CA ASP A 169 -4.97 30.61 -9.13
C ASP A 169 -5.88 30.63 -10.37
N GLY A 170 -6.37 29.44 -10.74
CA GLY A 170 -7.37 29.21 -11.78
C GLY A 170 -8.82 29.26 -11.32
N GLY A 171 -9.12 29.85 -10.16
CA GLY A 171 -10.46 29.90 -9.56
C GLY A 171 -10.94 28.57 -8.92
N ASP A 172 -12.19 28.59 -8.43
CA ASP A 172 -12.83 27.48 -7.68
C ASP A 172 -13.86 26.69 -8.52
N SER A 173 -13.83 26.84 -9.85
CA SER A 173 -14.79 26.17 -10.74
C SER A 173 -14.65 24.64 -10.72
N ASP A 174 -13.43 24.14 -10.47
CA ASP A 174 -13.18 22.72 -10.26
C ASP A 174 -13.09 22.41 -8.77
N ALA A 175 -14.09 21.70 -8.26
CA ALA A 175 -14.17 21.29 -6.86
C ALA A 175 -13.03 20.36 -6.41
N ARG A 176 -12.32 19.70 -7.33
CA ARG A 176 -11.16 18.84 -7.01
C ARG A 176 -10.01 19.67 -6.43
N ARG A 177 -9.77 20.86 -6.97
CA ARG A 177 -8.65 21.73 -6.59
C ARG A 177 -8.68 22.15 -5.11
N PRO A 178 -9.77 22.75 -4.56
CA PRO A 178 -9.83 23.06 -3.13
C PRO A 178 -9.82 21.79 -2.27
N LEU A 179 -10.44 20.70 -2.72
CA LEU A 179 -10.40 19.42 -1.99
C LEU A 179 -8.97 18.88 -1.85
N TYR A 180 -8.18 18.90 -2.92
CA TYR A 180 -6.82 18.37 -2.92
C TYR A 180 -5.87 19.24 -2.07
N LYS A 181 -6.09 20.56 -2.05
CA LYS A 181 -5.31 21.50 -1.22
C LYS A 181 -5.47 21.28 0.29
N VAL A 182 -6.66 20.85 0.74
CA VAL A 182 -6.94 20.70 2.18
C VAL A 182 -6.54 19.34 2.74
N ILE A 183 -6.17 18.38 1.87
CA ILE A 183 -5.79 17.04 2.30
C ILE A 183 -4.39 17.07 2.88
N LYS A 184 -4.34 16.96 4.20
CA LYS A 184 -3.13 16.72 4.99
C LYS A 184 -3.19 15.25 5.42
N LEU A 185 -2.54 14.36 4.68
CA LEU A 185 -2.34 12.97 5.10
C LEU A 185 -1.21 12.85 6.13
#